data_AF-Q2HYK3-F1
#
_entry.id   AF-Q2HYK3-F1
#
_cell.length_a   1.000
_cell.length_b   1.000
_cell.length_c   1.000
_cell.angle_alpha   90.00
_cell.angle_beta   90.00
_cell.angle_gamma   90.00
#
_symmetry.space_group_name_H-M   'P 1'
#
loop_
_entity.id
_entity.type
_entity.pdbx_description
1 polymer ?
#
loop_
_entity_poly.entity_id
_entity_poly.type
_entity_poly.pdbx_seq_one_letter_code
_entity_poly.pdbx_strand_id
1 'polypeptide(L)'
;YNKAKNEFAAQATEEEMPLLPFPRKLEEDKGQCVQGFSLHDTLSTLLSSGFHKHAEQLYKDFRVPDKRYLWLKLTALADKADWEELEKFAKSKKSPIGYMPFVEECVKRNNKFEAQKYVSKVTPEQKVKAHLAVGDLEGAADAAIERRNEGE
;
A
#
# COMPACT_ATOMS: atom_id res chain seq x y z
N TYR A 1 -16.94 -41.13 -4.95
CA TYR A 1 -16.98 -39.85 -5.70
C TYR A 1 -17.29 -38.76 -4.69
N ASN A 2 -16.26 -38.16 -4.06
CA ASN A 2 -16.46 -37.13 -3.05
C ASN A 2 -16.73 -35.80 -3.77
N LYS A 3 -17.95 -35.26 -3.62
CA LYS A 3 -18.26 -33.86 -3.95
C LYS A 3 -17.34 -33.00 -3.09
N ALA A 4 -16.28 -32.44 -3.67
CA ALA A 4 -15.53 -31.38 -3.05
C ALA A 4 -16.51 -30.23 -2.80
N LYS A 5 -16.91 -30.04 -1.54
CA LYS A 5 -17.57 -28.81 -1.10
C LYS A 5 -16.62 -27.68 -1.47
N ASN A 6 -17.04 -26.82 -2.40
CA ASN A 6 -16.25 -25.69 -2.85
C ASN A 6 -16.34 -24.57 -1.80
N GLU A 7 -15.83 -24.86 -0.61
CA GLU A 7 -15.90 -24.01 0.59
C GLU A 7 -15.20 -22.67 0.37
N PHE A 8 -14.14 -22.68 -0.44
CA PHE A 8 -13.45 -21.48 -0.95
C PHE A 8 -14.37 -20.58 -1.80
N ALA A 9 -15.12 -21.17 -2.74
CA ALA A 9 -16.06 -20.40 -3.56
C ALA A 9 -17.24 -19.87 -2.73
N ALA A 10 -17.71 -20.64 -1.76
CA ALA A 10 -18.77 -20.20 -0.85
C ALA A 10 -18.29 -19.03 0.03
N GLN A 11 -17.08 -19.09 0.58
CA GLN A 11 -16.48 -18.05 1.39
C GLN A 11 -16.19 -16.78 0.59
N ALA A 12 -15.68 -16.91 -0.64
CA ALA A 12 -15.52 -15.77 -1.55
C ALA A 12 -16.87 -15.13 -1.91
N THR A 13 -17.95 -15.91 -2.05
CA THR A 13 -19.29 -15.36 -2.32
C THR A 13 -19.91 -14.70 -1.08
N GLU A 14 -19.64 -15.22 0.12
CA GLU A 14 -20.05 -14.62 1.39
C GLU A 14 -19.29 -13.33 1.70
N GLU A 15 -18.02 -13.20 1.29
CA GLU A 15 -17.26 -11.95 1.37
C GLU A 15 -17.69 -10.90 0.33
N GLU A 16 -18.33 -11.30 -0.77
CA GLU A 16 -18.86 -10.36 -1.77
C GLU A 16 -20.26 -9.84 -1.40
N MET A 17 -21.01 -10.57 -0.56
CA MET A 17 -22.40 -10.24 -0.22
C MET A 17 -22.59 -8.93 0.58
N PRO A 18 -21.74 -8.58 1.56
CA PRO A 18 -21.80 -7.29 2.26
C PRO A 18 -21.18 -6.15 1.46
N LEU A 19 -20.51 -6.41 0.33
CA LEU A 19 -20.06 -5.34 -0.58
C LEU A 19 -21.26 -4.72 -1.29
N LEU A 20 -22.26 -5.50 -1.72
CA LEU A 20 -23.38 -5.05 -2.56
C LEU A 20 -24.18 -3.79 -2.15
N PRO A 21 -24.30 -3.41 -0.85
CA PRO A 21 -24.95 -2.16 -0.47
C PRO A 21 -24.07 -0.91 -0.63
N PHE A 22 -22.74 -1.06 -0.65
CA PHE A 22 -21.79 0.05 -0.65
C PHE A 22 -21.57 0.68 -2.05
N PRO A 23 -21.46 -0.11 -3.15
CA PRO A 23 -21.52 0.37 -4.52
C PRO A 23 -22.76 1.21 -4.81
N ARG A 24 -23.93 0.83 -4.28
CA ARG A 24 -25.19 1.56 -4.52
C ARG A 24 -25.16 2.99 -3.97
N LYS A 25 -24.57 3.21 -2.79
CA LYS A 25 -24.41 4.57 -2.23
C LYS A 25 -23.36 5.40 -2.99
N LEU A 26 -22.30 4.77 -3.49
CA LEU A 26 -21.29 5.42 -4.32
C LEU A 26 -21.81 5.76 -5.73
N GLU A 27 -22.70 4.92 -6.27
CA GLU A 27 -23.37 5.12 -7.55
C GLU A 27 -24.27 6.37 -7.53
N GLU A 28 -25.03 6.57 -6.44
CA GLU A 28 -25.87 7.76 -6.25
C GLU A 28 -25.05 9.06 -6.14
N ASP A 29 -23.87 9.01 -5.52
CA ASP A 29 -23.03 10.20 -5.31
C ASP A 29 -22.10 10.55 -6.50
N LYS A 30 -21.73 9.59 -7.36
CA LYS A 30 -20.69 9.81 -8.40
C LYS A 30 -21.00 9.33 -9.82
N GLY A 31 -22.12 8.65 -10.07
CA GLY A 31 -22.47 8.18 -11.42
C GLY A 31 -21.49 7.17 -12.03
N GLN A 32 -20.62 6.56 -11.22
CA GLN A 32 -19.72 5.49 -11.63
C GLN A 32 -20.33 4.15 -11.16
N CYS A 33 -20.68 3.27 -12.11
CA CYS A 33 -21.12 1.91 -11.79
C CYS A 33 -20.02 1.19 -11.02
N VAL A 34 -20.30 0.80 -9.78
CA VAL A 34 -19.40 0.00 -8.93
C VAL A 34 -19.94 -1.42 -8.69
N GLN A 35 -21.01 -1.82 -9.39
CA GLN A 35 -21.47 -3.22 -9.40
C GLN A 35 -20.43 -4.17 -10.01
N GLY A 36 -19.99 -5.15 -9.21
CA GLY A 36 -19.11 -6.24 -9.63
C GLY A 36 -17.62 -6.06 -9.32
N PHE A 37 -17.24 -5.01 -8.57
CA PHE A 37 -15.87 -4.87 -8.11
C PHE A 37 -15.57 -5.78 -6.93
N SER A 38 -14.40 -6.43 -6.98
CA SER A 38 -13.88 -7.14 -5.82
C SER A 38 -13.63 -6.17 -4.67
N LEU A 39 -13.52 -6.70 -3.44
CA LEU A 39 -13.10 -5.92 -2.27
C LEU A 39 -11.82 -5.11 -2.53
N HIS A 40 -10.86 -5.70 -3.25
CA HIS A 40 -9.61 -5.05 -3.64
C HIS A 40 -9.87 -3.81 -4.51
N ASP A 41 -10.69 -3.95 -5.54
CA ASP A 41 -10.93 -2.86 -6.49
C ASP A 41 -11.77 -1.75 -5.87
N THR A 42 -12.70 -2.11 -4.99
CA THR A 42 -13.48 -1.16 -4.18
C THR A 42 -12.55 -0.34 -3.28
N LEU A 43 -11.65 -1.00 -2.53
CA LEU A 43 -10.67 -0.31 -1.69
C LEU A 43 -9.74 0.59 -2.53
N SER A 44 -9.25 0.09 -3.67
CA SER A 44 -8.37 0.85 -4.57
C SER A 44 -9.05 2.11 -5.09
N THR A 45 -10.32 1.99 -5.49
CA THR A 45 -11.15 3.11 -5.97
C THR A 45 -11.40 4.14 -4.87
N LEU A 46 -11.70 3.69 -3.64
CA LEU A 46 -11.90 4.57 -2.50
C LEU A 46 -10.63 5.33 -2.13
N LEU A 47 -9.49 4.65 -2.08
CA LEU A 47 -8.19 5.25 -1.77
C LEU A 47 -7.79 6.28 -2.84
N SER A 48 -7.93 5.92 -4.11
CA SER A 48 -7.65 6.82 -5.25
C SER A 48 -8.59 8.03 -5.28
N SER A 49 -9.84 7.84 -4.85
CA SER A 49 -10.83 8.93 -4.71
C SER A 49 -10.62 9.82 -3.47
N GLY A 50 -9.68 9.50 -2.58
CA GLY A 50 -9.43 10.24 -1.34
C GLY A 50 -10.39 9.90 -0.19
N PHE A 51 -11.23 8.87 -0.32
CA PHE A 51 -12.17 8.44 0.71
C PHE A 51 -11.50 7.53 1.75
N HIS A 52 -10.40 8.00 2.36
CA HIS A 52 -9.56 7.18 3.24
C HIS A 52 -10.31 6.61 4.45
N LYS A 53 -11.26 7.36 5.04
CA LYS A 53 -12.06 6.87 6.18
C LYS A 53 -12.96 5.69 5.80
N HIS A 54 -13.57 5.74 4.62
CA HIS A 54 -14.42 4.66 4.11
C HIS A 54 -13.58 3.44 3.74
N ALA A 55 -12.44 3.63 3.09
CA ALA A 55 -11.49 2.55 2.81
C ALA A 55 -11.01 1.85 4.10
N GLU A 56 -10.70 2.63 5.14
CA GLU A 56 -10.27 2.10 6.44
C GLU A 56 -11.37 1.31 7.14
N GLN A 57 -12.63 1.77 7.07
CA GLN A 57 -13.78 1.06 7.60
C GLN A 57 -13.95 -0.29 6.89
N LEU A 58 -13.93 -0.29 5.56
CA LEU A 58 -14.07 -1.48 4.73
C LEU A 58 -12.92 -2.48 4.97
N TYR A 59 -11.69 -1.99 5.10
CA TYR A 59 -10.52 -2.81 5.47
C TYR A 59 -10.75 -3.58 6.79
N LYS A 60 -11.32 -2.93 7.81
CA LYS A 60 -11.59 -3.53 9.12
C LYS A 60 -12.77 -4.50 9.08
N ASP A 61 -13.86 -4.11 8.44
CA ASP A 61 -15.09 -4.90 8.38
C ASP A 61 -14.85 -6.24 7.69
N PHE A 62 -14.07 -6.22 6.60
CA PHE A 62 -13.71 -7.43 5.85
C PHE A 62 -12.42 -8.08 6.31
N ARG A 63 -11.80 -7.57 7.39
CA ARG A 63 -10.57 -8.10 8.00
C ARG A 63 -9.47 -8.36 6.96
N VAL A 64 -9.29 -7.41 6.04
CA VAL A 64 -8.29 -7.53 4.97
C VAL A 64 -6.91 -7.60 5.62
N PRO A 65 -6.02 -8.52 5.19
CA PRO A 65 -4.68 -8.60 5.76
C PRO A 65 -3.94 -7.26 5.65
N ASP A 66 -3.39 -6.77 6.77
CA ASP A 66 -2.71 -5.47 6.86
C ASP A 66 -1.72 -5.25 5.72
N LYS A 67 -0.86 -6.24 5.47
CA LYS A 67 0.15 -6.17 4.41
C LYS A 67 -0.48 -5.84 3.04
N ARG A 68 -1.64 -6.42 2.72
CA ARG A 68 -2.36 -6.18 1.46
C ARG A 68 -2.92 -4.76 1.42
N TYR A 69 -3.60 -4.33 2.48
CA TYR A 69 -4.18 -2.98 2.55
C TYR A 69 -3.12 -1.88 2.51
N LEU A 70 -2.00 -2.05 3.23
CA LEU A 70 -0.90 -1.07 3.20
C LEU A 70 -0.26 -0.93 1.82
N TRP A 71 -0.07 -2.05 1.10
CA TRP A 71 0.41 -2.01 -0.29
C TRP A 71 -0.57 -1.25 -1.18
N LEU A 72 -1.87 -1.55 -1.06
CA LEU A 72 -2.91 -0.89 -1.85
C LEU A 72 -2.98 0.62 -1.57
N LYS A 73 -2.86 1.00 -0.30
CA LYS A 73 -2.82 2.41 0.12
C LYS A 73 -1.57 3.13 -0.39
N LEU A 74 -0.40 2.51 -0.28
CA LEU A 74 0.84 3.06 -0.81
C LEU A 74 0.74 3.32 -2.32
N THR A 75 0.32 2.32 -3.11
CA THR A 75 0.23 2.46 -4.56
C THR A 75 -0.82 3.49 -4.95
N ALA A 76 -2.01 3.48 -4.33
CA ALA A 76 -3.07 4.44 -4.63
C ALA A 76 -2.69 5.89 -4.31
N LEU A 77 -2.05 6.14 -3.15
CA LEU A 77 -1.59 7.48 -2.77
C LEU A 77 -0.51 7.98 -3.73
N ALA A 78 0.42 7.10 -4.09
CA ALA A 78 1.48 7.44 -5.02
C ALA A 78 0.93 7.64 -6.45
N ASP A 79 -0.10 6.88 -6.89
CA ASP A 79 -0.85 7.07 -8.16
C ASP A 79 -1.47 8.44 -8.28
N LYS A 80 -1.97 8.96 -7.17
CA LYS A 80 -2.51 10.29 -7.10
C LYS A 80 -1.46 11.39 -6.90
N ALA A 81 -0.20 11.02 -6.70
CA ALA A 81 0.86 11.93 -6.25
C ALA A 81 0.48 12.67 -4.94
N ASP A 82 -0.31 12.02 -4.07
CA ASP A 82 -0.73 12.55 -2.78
C ASP A 82 0.36 12.30 -1.72
N TRP A 83 1.49 12.99 -1.91
CA TRP A 83 2.70 12.81 -1.10
C TRP A 83 2.52 13.24 0.35
N GLU A 84 1.64 14.22 0.61
CA GLU A 84 1.35 14.68 1.96
C GLU A 84 0.64 13.59 2.77
N GLU A 85 -0.38 12.96 2.19
CA GLU A 85 -1.07 11.84 2.84
C GLU A 85 -0.19 10.60 2.92
N LEU A 86 0.70 10.38 1.94
CA LEU A 86 1.70 9.32 1.99
C LEU A 86 2.67 9.51 3.17
N GLU A 87 3.12 10.74 3.41
CA GLU A 87 4.00 11.06 4.54
C GLU A 87 3.29 10.85 5.89
N LYS A 88 2.02 11.27 6.00
CA LYS A 88 1.18 10.99 7.19
C LYS A 88 1.03 9.48 7.40
N PHE A 89 0.75 8.74 6.34
CA PHE A 89 0.63 7.29 6.37
C PHE A 89 1.91 6.63 6.88
N ALA A 90 3.08 7.05 6.37
CA ALA A 90 4.39 6.55 6.78
C ALA A 90 4.79 6.91 8.23
N LYS A 91 4.14 7.90 8.85
CA LYS A 91 4.37 8.29 10.27
C LYS A 91 3.43 7.62 11.25
N SER A 92 2.29 7.09 10.78
CA SER A 92 1.21 6.61 11.64
C SER A 92 1.62 5.44 12.56
N LYS A 93 2.25 4.39 11.98
CA LYS A 93 2.75 3.20 12.68
C LYS A 93 3.91 2.60 11.90
N LYS A 94 4.76 1.80 12.57
CA LYS A 94 5.80 1.02 11.91
C LYS A 94 5.16 0.12 10.85
N SER A 95 5.52 0.34 9.59
CA SER A 95 4.90 -0.34 8.47
C SER A 95 5.32 -1.81 8.40
N PRO A 96 4.38 -2.79 8.40
CA PRO A 96 4.68 -4.21 8.20
C PRO A 96 5.27 -4.53 6.81
N ILE A 97 5.13 -3.64 5.83
CA ILE A 97 5.77 -3.78 4.51
C ILE A 97 7.20 -3.19 4.48
N GLY A 98 7.67 -2.58 5.57
CA GLY A 98 8.91 -1.83 5.62
C GLY A 98 8.82 -0.48 4.90
N TYR A 99 9.96 0.17 4.71
CA TYR A 99 10.05 1.49 4.06
C TYR A 99 10.68 1.45 2.65
N MET A 100 11.33 0.34 2.27
CA MET A 100 11.86 0.20 0.91
C MET A 100 10.76 0.31 -0.17
N PRO A 101 9.55 -0.26 -0.01
CA PRO A 101 8.44 -0.02 -0.94
C PRO A 101 8.10 1.46 -1.13
N PHE A 102 8.18 2.27 -0.07
CA PHE A 102 7.90 3.70 -0.16
C PHE A 102 8.95 4.41 -1.01
N VAL A 103 10.23 4.06 -0.83
CA VAL A 103 11.33 4.57 -1.66
C VAL A 103 11.12 4.21 -3.12
N GLU A 104 10.89 2.92 -3.41
CA GLU A 104 10.72 2.41 -4.78
C GLU A 104 9.53 3.08 -5.48
N GLU A 105 8.40 3.19 -4.80
CA GLU A 105 7.20 3.78 -5.39
C GLU A 105 7.34 5.28 -5.64
N CYS A 106 8.01 6.01 -4.74
CA CYS A 106 8.31 7.44 -4.95
C CYS A 106 9.28 7.65 -6.12
N VAL A 107 10.34 6.84 -6.22
CA VAL A 107 11.33 6.91 -7.31
C VAL A 107 10.69 6.57 -8.66
N LYS A 108 9.84 5.53 -8.71
CA LYS A 108 9.09 5.14 -9.91
C LYS A 108 8.25 6.28 -10.49
N ARG A 109 7.82 7.21 -9.63
CA ARG A 109 7.00 8.38 -9.97
C ARG A 109 7.82 9.66 -10.07
N ASN A 110 9.14 9.53 -10.17
CA ASN A 110 10.11 10.63 -10.29
C ASN A 110 10.12 11.62 -9.11
N ASN A 111 9.59 11.24 -7.94
CA ASN A 111 9.67 12.07 -6.74
C ASN A 111 10.80 11.60 -5.82
N LYS A 112 12.03 11.93 -6.18
CA LYS A 112 13.23 11.59 -5.41
C LYS A 112 13.28 12.33 -4.05
N PHE A 113 12.76 13.56 -3.99
CA PHE A 113 12.71 14.34 -2.75
C PHE A 113 11.86 13.65 -1.69
N GLU A 114 10.70 13.14 -2.08
CA GLU A 114 9.85 12.37 -1.18
C GLU A 114 10.49 11.02 -0.82
N ALA A 115 11.09 10.34 -1.80
CA ALA A 115 11.78 9.07 -1.58
C ALA A 115 12.90 9.18 -0.52
N GLN A 116 13.68 10.27 -0.54
CA GLN A 116 14.77 10.52 0.42
C GLN A 116 14.29 10.51 1.89
N LYS A 117 13.06 10.95 2.16
CA LYS A 117 12.48 10.94 3.52
C LYS A 117 12.33 9.53 4.09
N TYR A 118 12.27 8.52 3.23
CA TYR A 118 12.09 7.11 3.61
C TYR A 118 13.39 6.33 3.64
N VAL A 119 14.46 6.82 3.00
CA VAL A 119 15.78 6.15 2.96
C VAL A 119 16.34 5.95 4.37
N SER A 120 16.24 6.94 5.25
CA SER A 120 16.72 6.82 6.64
C SER A 120 15.93 5.81 7.48
N LYS A 121 14.76 5.36 7.00
CA LYS A 121 13.87 4.43 7.69
C LYS A 121 13.97 2.99 7.19
N VAL A 122 14.69 2.73 6.09
CA VAL A 122 14.87 1.36 5.61
C VAL A 122 15.79 0.58 6.56
N THR A 123 15.73 -0.75 6.49
CA THR A 123 16.61 -1.57 7.33
C THR A 123 18.07 -1.41 6.88
N PRO A 124 19.07 -1.63 7.77
CA PRO A 124 20.48 -1.54 7.40
C PRO A 124 20.81 -2.38 6.16
N GLU A 125 20.16 -3.53 6.01
CA GLU A 125 20.41 -4.43 4.89
C GLU A 125 19.98 -3.85 3.54
N GLN A 126 19.02 -2.92 3.55
CA GLN A 126 18.43 -2.28 2.38
C GLN A 126 18.98 -0.87 2.15
N LYS A 127 19.73 -0.30 3.09
CA LYS A 127 20.18 1.10 3.09
C LYS A 127 20.97 1.46 1.83
N VAL A 128 21.93 0.62 1.43
CA VAL A 128 22.69 0.80 0.17
C VAL A 128 21.75 0.84 -1.05
N LYS A 129 20.81 -0.11 -1.15
CA LYS A 129 19.84 -0.16 -2.26
C LYS A 129 18.95 1.10 -2.28
N ALA A 130 18.53 1.59 -1.11
CA ALA A 130 17.70 2.77 -1.00
C ALA A 130 18.43 4.06 -1.44
N HIS A 131 19.68 4.26 -1.00
CA HIS A 131 20.52 5.39 -1.44
C HIS A 131 20.76 5.36 -2.95
N LEU A 132 21.08 4.18 -3.51
CA LEU A 132 21.23 4.01 -4.97
C LEU A 132 19.94 4.33 -5.72
N ALA A 133 18.78 3.92 -5.20
CA ALA A 133 17.49 4.18 -5.84
C ALA A 133 17.18 5.69 -5.95
N VAL A 134 17.58 6.49 -4.95
CA VAL A 134 17.41 7.96 -5.01
C VAL A 134 18.55 8.67 -5.74
N GLY A 135 19.61 7.96 -6.12
CA GLY A 135 20.79 8.50 -6.81
C GLY A 135 21.82 9.14 -5.88
N ASP A 136 21.76 8.84 -4.58
CA ASP A 136 22.70 9.31 -3.58
C ASP A 136 23.89 8.34 -3.49
N LEU A 137 24.94 8.63 -4.26
CA LEU A 137 26.13 7.77 -4.34
C LEU A 137 27.00 7.85 -3.09
N GLU A 138 27.07 9.03 -2.47
CA GLU A 138 27.85 9.26 -1.25
C GLU A 138 27.24 8.50 -0.07
N GLY A 139 25.93 8.67 0.16
CA GLY A 139 25.23 7.91 1.19
C GLY A 139 25.22 6.39 0.94
N ALA A 140 25.23 5.95 -0.33
CA ALA A 140 25.37 4.54 -0.66
C ALA A 140 26.77 3.99 -0.30
N ALA A 141 27.83 4.77 -0.52
CA ALA A 141 29.19 4.39 -0.16
C ALA A 141 29.36 4.31 1.36
N ASP A 142 28.88 5.31 2.10
CA ASP A 142 28.93 5.33 3.56
C ASP A 142 28.18 4.14 4.16
N ALA A 143 26.95 3.89 3.70
CA ALA A 143 26.16 2.74 4.16
C ALA A 143 26.83 1.38 3.85
N ALA A 144 27.60 1.29 2.76
CA ALA A 144 28.34 0.08 2.43
C ALA A 144 29.56 -0.12 3.36
N ILE A 145 30.24 0.97 3.74
CA ILE A 145 31.37 0.94 4.69
C ILE A 145 30.88 0.56 6.08
N GLU A 146 29.81 1.20 6.56
CA GLU A 146 29.18 0.90 7.86
C GLU A 146 28.87 -0.60 7.97
N ARG A 147 28.24 -1.16 6.94
CA ARG A 147 27.85 -2.58 6.92
C ARG A 147 29.04 -3.54 6.93
N ARG A 148 30.17 -3.18 6.30
CA ARG A 148 31.38 -4.02 6.33
C ARG A 148 31.93 -4.11 7.76
N ASN A 149 31.91 -3.00 8.49
CA ASN A 149 32.45 -2.91 9.84
C ASN A 149 31.57 -3.61 10.89
N GLU A 150 30.27 -3.76 10.66
CA GLU A 150 29.36 -4.51 11.56
C GLU A 150 29.45 -6.04 11.41
N GLY A 151 30.08 -6.52 10.34
CA GLY A 151 30.26 -7.95 10.06
C GLY A 151 31.60 -8.53 10.55
N GLU A 152 32.45 -7.70 11.17
CA GLU A 152 33.73 -8.08 11.83
C GLU A 152 33.54 -8.19 13.35
#